data_AF-A0A7W8VBG6-F1
#
_entry.id   AF-A0A7W8VBG6-F1
#
_cell.length_a   1.000
_cell.length_b   1.000
_cell.length_c   1.000
_cell.angle_alpha   90.00
_cell.angle_beta   90.00
_cell.angle_gamma   90.00
#
_symmetry.space_group_name_H-M   'P 1'
#
loop_
_entity.id
_entity.type
_entity.pdbx_description
1 polymer ?
#
loop_
_entity_poly.entity_id
_entity_poly.type
_entity_poly.pdbx_seq_one_letter_code
_entity_poly.pdbx_strand_id
1 'polypeptide(L)'
;MKKDGEIKLVREERRKGVTQKLAAARTGMSERTARKYERAGKLPSQMKKPRTHRTRENPFSLDWPWVEEQLQRDSALQTKTLFALLCQAFPGRYQQGQLRTLQRHVQAWRVRHGPEQEVMFPQEHIPGRMAQSDFTSMNSLGVTIAGTQFPHL
;
A
#
# COMPACT_ATOMS: atom_id res chain seq x y z
N MET A 1 15.74 7.75 3.02
CA MET A 1 16.16 6.41 3.48
C MET A 1 16.53 5.61 2.24
N LYS A 2 17.69 4.94 2.22
CA LYS A 2 18.14 4.17 1.04
C LYS A 2 17.28 2.93 0.83
N LYS A 3 17.12 2.50 -0.42
CA LYS A 3 16.39 1.30 -0.83
C LYS A 3 17.31 0.09 -0.78
N ASP A 4 16.72 -1.09 -0.67
CA ASP A 4 17.46 -2.35 -0.63
C ASP A 4 18.28 -2.59 -1.89
N GLY A 5 17.75 -2.21 -3.06
CA GLY A 5 18.46 -2.33 -4.34
C GLY A 5 19.77 -1.55 -4.38
N GLU A 6 19.78 -0.31 -3.86
CA GLU A 6 20.99 0.52 -3.80
C GLU A 6 22.08 -0.15 -2.94
N ILE A 7 21.70 -0.80 -1.84
CA ILE A 7 22.65 -1.49 -0.95
C ILE A 7 23.13 -2.82 -1.54
N LYS A 8 22.28 -3.53 -2.29
CA LYS A 8 22.71 -4.72 -3.04
C LYS A 8 23.75 -4.35 -4.10
N LEU A 9 23.55 -3.24 -4.81
CA LEU A 9 24.50 -2.74 -5.80
C LEU A 9 25.84 -2.37 -5.18
N VAL A 10 25.85 -1.69 -4.01
CA VAL A 10 27.09 -1.43 -3.26
C VAL A 10 27.82 -2.74 -2.92
N ARG A 11 27.10 -3.75 -2.43
CA ARG A 11 27.71 -5.05 -2.09
C ARG A 11 28.26 -5.79 -3.30
N GLU A 12 27.64 -5.62 -4.47
CA GLU A 12 28.14 -6.17 -5.72
C GLU A 12 29.44 -5.48 -6.14
N GLU A 13 29.48 -4.15 -6.10
CA GLU A 13 30.71 -3.38 -6.38
C GLU A 13 31.84 -3.73 -5.39
N ARG A 14 31.52 -3.92 -4.10
CA ARG A 14 32.50 -4.39 -3.10
C ARG A 14 33.03 -5.79 -3.40
N ARG A 15 32.18 -6.70 -3.92
CA ARG A 15 32.60 -8.05 -4.35
C ARG A 15 33.52 -8.03 -5.57
N LYS A 16 33.40 -7.01 -6.44
CA LYS A 16 34.32 -6.76 -7.56
C LYS A 16 35.67 -6.16 -7.12
N GLY A 17 35.94 -6.06 -5.81
CA GLY A 17 37.19 -5.52 -5.26
C GLY A 17 37.24 -4.00 -5.16
N VAL A 18 36.14 -3.29 -5.44
CA VAL A 18 36.09 -1.83 -5.42
C VAL A 18 36.19 -1.30 -4.00
N THR A 19 36.93 -0.20 -3.82
CA THR A 19 37.02 0.49 -2.52
C THR A 19 35.65 1.00 -2.07
N GLN A 20 35.42 1.03 -0.77
CA GLN A 20 34.12 1.42 -0.22
C GLN A 20 33.69 2.83 -0.66
N LYS A 21 34.64 3.77 -0.75
CA LYS A 21 34.42 5.13 -1.25
C LYS A 21 33.93 5.15 -2.70
N LEU A 22 34.55 4.36 -3.58
CA LEU A 22 34.19 4.30 -4.99
C LEU A 22 32.86 3.56 -5.21
N ALA A 23 32.60 2.48 -4.47
CA ALA A 23 31.32 1.78 -4.51
C ALA A 23 30.16 2.67 -4.03
N ALA A 24 30.37 3.48 -2.98
CA ALA A 24 29.40 4.45 -2.51
C ALA A 24 29.15 5.56 -3.56
N ALA A 25 30.20 6.07 -4.18
CA ALA A 25 30.08 7.09 -5.24
C ALA A 25 29.32 6.57 -6.47
N ARG A 26 29.64 5.36 -6.95
CA ARG A 26 28.96 4.72 -8.10
C ARG A 26 27.47 4.48 -7.88
N THR A 27 27.05 4.35 -6.63
CA THR A 27 25.66 4.07 -6.24
C THR A 27 24.93 5.32 -5.70
N GLY A 28 25.54 6.51 -5.80
CA GLY A 28 24.94 7.76 -5.38
C GLY A 28 24.65 7.83 -3.88
N MET A 29 25.55 7.29 -3.04
CA MET A 29 25.43 7.39 -1.59
C MET A 29 26.71 7.84 -0.90
N SER A 30 26.56 8.38 0.31
CA SER A 30 27.72 8.76 1.10
C SER A 30 28.47 7.52 1.60
N GLU A 31 29.79 7.64 1.70
CA GLU A 31 30.65 6.58 2.24
C GLU A 31 30.22 6.13 3.64
N ARG A 32 29.77 7.07 4.48
CA ARG A 32 29.20 6.79 5.81
C ARG A 32 27.98 5.86 5.73
N THR A 33 27.15 6.01 4.71
CA THR A 33 25.94 5.19 4.50
C THR A 33 26.31 3.79 4.04
N ALA A 34 27.22 3.66 3.08
CA ALA A 34 27.75 2.35 2.66
C ALA A 34 28.38 1.61 3.87
N ARG A 35 29.22 2.31 4.65
CA ARG A 35 29.85 1.75 5.87
C ARG A 35 28.84 1.22 6.86
N LYS A 36 27.76 1.98 7.09
CA LYS A 36 26.70 1.62 8.04
C LYS A 36 26.05 0.30 7.65
N TYR A 37 25.69 0.12 6.37
CA TYR A 37 25.00 -1.08 5.91
C TYR A 37 25.93 -2.28 5.66
N GLU A 38 27.20 -2.03 5.33
CA GLU A 38 28.23 -3.08 5.31
C GLU A 38 28.45 -3.65 6.71
N ARG A 39 28.72 -2.79 7.72
CA ARG A 39 28.90 -3.22 9.12
C ARG A 39 27.66 -3.91 9.70
N ALA A 40 26.46 -3.42 9.36
CA ALA A 40 25.23 -3.99 9.87
C ALA A 40 24.90 -5.36 9.27
N GLY A 41 25.48 -5.74 8.12
CA GLY A 41 25.15 -6.98 7.40
C GLY A 41 23.71 -7.06 6.87
N LYS A 42 22.87 -6.08 7.16
CA LYS A 42 21.42 -6.05 6.88
C LYS A 42 21.06 -5.02 5.82
N LEU A 43 19.93 -5.26 5.14
CA LEU A 43 19.32 -4.31 4.20
C LEU A 43 18.56 -3.21 4.95
N PRO A 44 18.34 -2.03 4.32
CA PRO A 44 17.51 -0.97 4.89
C PRO A 44 16.15 -1.44 5.40
N SER A 45 15.45 -2.30 4.65
CA SER A 45 14.18 -2.92 5.06
C SER A 45 14.29 -3.71 6.37
N GLN A 46 15.34 -4.50 6.52
CA GLN A 46 15.61 -5.35 7.70
C GLN A 46 16.04 -4.54 8.93
N MET A 47 16.48 -3.30 8.75
CA MET A 47 16.82 -2.38 9.83
C MET A 47 15.67 -1.46 10.23
N LYS A 48 14.54 -1.47 9.50
CA LYS A 48 13.36 -0.68 9.87
C LYS A 48 12.81 -1.24 11.17
N LYS A 49 13.01 -0.49 12.26
CA LYS A 49 12.25 -0.73 13.49
C LYS A 49 10.89 -0.05 13.35
N PRO A 50 9.77 -0.74 13.61
CA PRO A 50 8.47 -0.09 13.68
C PRO A 50 8.57 1.03 14.72
N ARG A 51 8.08 2.22 14.38
CA ARG A 51 8.02 3.32 15.34
C ARG A 51 7.01 2.93 16.41
N THR A 52 7.49 2.65 17.61
CA THR A 52 6.67 2.18 18.72
C THR A 52 5.89 3.29 19.41
N HIS A 53 6.29 4.56 19.24
CA HIS A 53 5.68 5.66 19.97
C HIS A 53 4.80 6.54 19.08
N ARG A 54 3.55 6.70 19.50
CA ARG A 54 2.77 7.91 19.29
C ARG A 54 3.31 8.92 20.30
N THR A 55 3.97 9.99 19.84
CA THR A 55 4.64 10.94 20.77
C THR A 55 3.67 11.78 21.60
N ARG A 56 2.36 11.76 21.28
CA ARG A 56 1.32 12.54 21.96
C ARG A 56 0.03 11.73 22.06
N GLU A 57 -0.65 11.85 23.19
CA GLU A 57 -1.98 11.29 23.39
C GLU A 57 -2.98 11.85 22.39
N ASN A 58 -4.12 11.16 22.22
CA ASN A 58 -5.18 11.63 21.34
C ASN A 58 -5.91 12.81 22.02
N PRO A 59 -5.88 14.03 21.45
CA PRO A 59 -6.59 15.16 22.07
C PRO A 59 -8.11 14.97 22.11
N PHE A 60 -8.65 14.02 21.33
CA PHE A 60 -10.08 13.71 21.25
C PHE A 60 -10.49 12.50 22.09
N SER A 61 -9.61 11.92 22.92
CA SER A 61 -9.93 10.68 23.67
C SER A 61 -11.17 10.83 24.57
N LEU A 62 -11.26 11.94 25.29
CA LEU A 62 -12.34 12.22 26.24
C LEU A 62 -13.69 12.42 25.55
N ASP A 63 -13.70 13.09 24.40
CA ASP A 63 -14.91 13.48 23.69
C ASP A 63 -15.23 12.53 22.52
N TRP A 64 -14.44 11.47 22.38
CA TRP A 64 -14.63 10.44 21.37
C TRP A 64 -15.98 9.73 21.46
N PRO A 65 -16.51 9.36 22.66
CA PRO A 65 -17.82 8.72 22.75
C PRO A 65 -18.93 9.57 22.11
N TRP A 66 -18.88 10.90 22.30
CA TRP A 66 -19.83 11.81 21.65
C TRP A 66 -19.64 11.84 20.13
N VAL A 67 -18.40 11.90 19.64
CA VAL A 67 -18.11 11.85 18.19
C VAL A 67 -18.63 10.56 17.56
N GLU A 68 -18.44 9.43 18.23
CA GLU A 68 -18.92 8.12 17.79
C GLU A 68 -20.45 8.06 17.73
N GLU A 69 -21.14 8.55 18.75
CA GLU A 69 -22.61 8.64 18.77
C GLU A 69 -23.13 9.45 17.57
N GLN A 70 -22.51 10.60 17.28
CA GLN A 70 -22.91 11.40 16.12
C GLN A 70 -22.71 10.64 14.80
N LEU A 71 -21.56 9.95 14.65
CA LEU A 71 -21.26 9.18 13.45
C LEU A 71 -22.15 7.94 13.26
N GLN A 72 -22.61 7.33 14.36
CA GLN A 72 -23.59 6.24 14.32
C GLN A 72 -24.98 6.75 13.94
N ARG A 73 -25.35 7.94 14.43
CA ARG A 73 -26.63 8.58 14.09
C ARG A 73 -26.70 8.94 12.60
N ASP A 74 -25.62 9.47 12.05
CA ASP A 74 -25.53 9.81 10.63
C ASP A 74 -24.09 9.66 10.11
N SER A 75 -23.90 8.61 9.30
CA SER A 75 -22.62 8.28 8.68
C SER A 75 -22.13 9.34 7.67
N ALA A 76 -23.04 10.16 7.11
CA ALA A 76 -22.73 11.21 6.15
C ALA A 76 -22.16 12.47 6.82
N LEU A 77 -22.20 12.58 8.15
CA LEU A 77 -21.67 13.73 8.88
C LEU A 77 -20.21 13.99 8.54
N GLN A 78 -19.91 15.23 8.17
CA GLN A 78 -18.55 15.63 7.87
C GLN A 78 -17.76 15.81 9.17
N THR A 79 -16.53 15.29 9.20
CA THR A 79 -15.65 15.47 10.37
C THR A 79 -15.37 16.94 10.68
N LYS A 80 -15.40 17.82 9.65
CA LYS A 80 -15.24 19.27 9.84
C LYS A 80 -16.39 19.87 10.65
N THR A 81 -17.62 19.40 10.43
CA THR A 81 -18.80 19.81 11.19
C THR A 81 -18.70 19.36 12.65
N LEU A 82 -18.33 18.09 12.88
CA LEU A 82 -18.10 17.58 14.23
C LEU A 82 -16.99 18.35 14.95
N PHE A 83 -15.92 18.70 14.24
CA PHE A 83 -14.84 19.51 14.80
C PHE A 83 -15.30 20.92 15.17
N ALA A 84 -16.11 21.57 14.32
CA ALA A 84 -16.66 22.89 14.61
C ALA A 84 -17.57 22.86 15.85
N LEU A 85 -18.41 21.84 15.98
CA LEU A 85 -19.27 21.64 17.15
C LEU A 85 -18.45 21.42 18.43
N LEU A 86 -17.38 20.62 18.36
CA LEU A 86 -16.46 20.43 19.48
C LEU A 86 -15.76 21.74 19.89
N CYS A 87 -15.31 22.55 18.92
CA CYS A 87 -14.72 23.86 19.20
C CYS A 87 -15.73 24.85 19.81
N GLN A 88 -17.01 24.76 19.41
CA GLN A 88 -18.08 25.59 19.97
C GLN A 88 -18.45 25.16 21.40
N ALA A 89 -18.55 23.85 21.64
CA ALA A 89 -18.88 23.30 22.95
C ALA A 89 -17.74 23.49 23.97
N PHE A 90 -16.49 23.46 23.51
CA PHE A 90 -15.30 23.61 24.36
C PHE A 90 -14.33 24.67 23.81
N PRO A 91 -14.64 25.97 23.97
CA PRO A 91 -13.77 27.05 23.52
C PRO A 91 -12.35 26.92 24.10
N GLY A 92 -11.34 27.01 23.22
CA GLY A 92 -9.92 26.95 23.61
C GLY A 92 -9.35 25.56 23.85
N ARG A 93 -10.18 24.50 23.91
CA ARG A 93 -9.72 23.11 24.14
C ARG A 93 -9.09 22.48 22.90
N TYR A 94 -9.62 22.78 21.72
CA TYR A 94 -9.11 22.27 20.44
C TYR A 94 -8.55 23.38 19.55
N GLN A 95 -7.52 23.04 18.79
CA GLN A 95 -6.85 23.94 17.87
C GLN A 95 -7.14 23.53 16.44
N GLN A 96 -7.29 24.49 15.52
CA GLN A 96 -7.60 24.23 14.10
C GLN A 96 -6.63 23.23 13.43
N GLY A 97 -5.35 23.23 13.84
CA GLY A 97 -4.36 22.26 13.36
C GLY A 97 -4.65 20.78 13.71
N GLN A 98 -5.61 20.53 14.60
CA GLN A 98 -6.02 19.19 15.03
C GLN A 98 -7.13 18.58 14.15
N LEU A 99 -7.72 19.34 13.22
CA LEU A 99 -8.75 18.81 12.31
C LEU A 99 -8.28 17.56 11.57
N ARG A 100 -7.04 17.57 11.08
CA ARG A 100 -6.46 16.40 10.38
C ARG A 100 -6.31 15.19 11.30
N THR A 101 -6.12 15.39 12.60
CA THR A 101 -6.07 14.32 13.60
C THR A 101 -7.46 13.71 13.79
N LEU A 102 -8.51 14.53 13.90
CA LEU A 102 -9.88 14.03 14.02
C LEU A 102 -10.31 13.30 12.74
N GLN A 103 -10.03 13.85 11.56
CA GLN A 103 -10.31 13.20 10.26
C GLN A 103 -9.69 11.81 10.16
N ARG A 104 -8.43 11.65 10.57
CA ARG A 104 -7.77 10.33 10.59
C ARG A 104 -8.44 9.38 11.58
N HIS A 105 -8.88 9.87 12.73
CA HIS A 105 -9.55 9.04 13.73
C HIS A 105 -10.92 8.57 13.23
N VAL A 106 -11.72 9.47 12.65
CA VAL A 106 -13.01 9.16 12.03
C VAL A 106 -12.86 8.20 10.85
N GLN A 107 -11.86 8.40 9.98
CA GLN A 107 -11.60 7.48 8.87
C GLN A 107 -11.29 6.06 9.37
N ALA A 108 -10.43 5.93 10.38
CA ALA A 108 -10.09 4.64 10.98
C ALA A 108 -11.28 3.99 11.71
N TRP A 109 -12.22 4.80 12.20
CA TRP A 109 -13.46 4.31 12.76
C TRP A 109 -14.43 3.82 11.67
N ARG A 110 -14.63 4.58 10.59
CA ARG A 110 -15.48 4.19 9.45
C ARG A 110 -15.02 2.90 8.78
N VAL A 111 -13.71 2.66 8.71
CA VAL A 111 -13.18 1.39 8.19
C VAL A 111 -13.55 0.20 9.09
N ARG A 112 -13.74 0.41 10.39
CA ARG A 112 -14.03 -0.67 11.36
C ARG A 112 -15.52 -0.86 11.66
N HIS A 113 -16.29 0.22 11.61
CA HIS A 113 -17.70 0.25 12.04
C HIS A 113 -18.64 0.91 11.02
N GLY A 114 -18.10 1.36 9.88
CA GLY A 114 -18.93 1.90 8.80
C GLY A 114 -19.72 0.81 8.09
N PRO A 115 -20.69 1.20 7.24
CA PRO A 115 -21.43 0.24 6.42
C PRO A 115 -20.45 -0.58 5.57
N GLU A 116 -20.80 -1.84 5.31
CA GLU A 116 -20.02 -2.69 4.44
C GLU A 116 -19.82 -2.00 3.09
N GLN A 117 -18.56 -1.83 2.71
CA GLN A 117 -18.23 -1.37 1.37
C GLN A 117 -18.20 -2.59 0.48
N GLU A 118 -18.90 -2.53 -0.65
CA GLU A 118 -18.80 -3.54 -1.69
C GLU A 118 -17.32 -3.62 -2.15
N VAL A 119 -16.66 -4.73 -1.83
CA VAL A 119 -15.29 -4.98 -2.26
C VAL A 119 -15.33 -5.70 -3.60
N MET A 120 -15.04 -4.97 -4.67
CA MET A 120 -14.85 -5.56 -5.99
C MET A 120 -13.39 -5.94 -6.20
N PHE A 121 -13.14 -7.19 -6.59
CA PHE A 121 -11.84 -7.63 -7.07
C PHE A 121 -11.88 -7.65 -8.60
N PRO A 122 -11.43 -6.58 -9.28
CA PRO A 122 -11.42 -6.57 -10.74
C PRO A 122 -10.47 -7.66 -11.24
N GLN A 123 -10.98 -8.59 -12.04
CA GLN A 123 -10.13 -9.49 -12.80
C GLN A 123 -9.63 -8.74 -14.03
N GLU A 124 -8.34 -8.41 -14.06
CA GLU A 124 -7.70 -7.89 -15.27
C GLU A 124 -7.47 -9.03 -16.27
N HIS A 125 -8.28 -9.07 -17.32
CA HIS A 125 -8.11 -10.02 -18.42
C HIS A 125 -7.13 -9.45 -19.44
N ILE A 126 -5.85 -9.80 -19.29
CA ILE A 126 -4.79 -9.37 -20.23
C ILE A 126 -4.94 -10.19 -21.53
N PRO A 127 -5.11 -9.54 -22.70
CA PRO A 127 -5.17 -10.25 -23.98
C PRO A 127 -3.94 -11.15 -24.20
N GLY A 128 -4.17 -12.40 -24.59
CA GLY A 128 -3.11 -13.38 -24.86
C GLY A 128 -2.55 -14.11 -23.63
N ARG A 129 -2.99 -13.79 -22.40
CA ARG A 129 -2.61 -14.55 -21.19
C ARG A 129 -3.45 -15.79 -20.95
N MET A 130 -4.73 -15.71 -21.30
CA MET A 130 -5.66 -16.83 -21.28
C MET A 130 -6.38 -16.86 -22.62
N ALA A 131 -6.53 -18.06 -23.17
CA ALA A 131 -7.36 -18.33 -24.33
C ALA A 131 -8.20 -19.56 -23.99
N GLN A 132 -9.45 -19.54 -24.43
CA GLN A 132 -10.32 -20.70 -24.39
C GLN A 132 -10.48 -21.16 -25.84
N SER A 133 -10.00 -22.36 -26.13
CA SER A 133 -10.14 -22.99 -27.44
C SER A 133 -11.24 -24.02 -27.33
N ASP A 134 -12.29 -23.87 -28.13
CA ASP A 134 -13.30 -24.90 -28.29
C ASP A 134 -13.13 -25.58 -29.65
N PHE A 135 -13.44 -26.87 -29.73
CA PHE A 135 -13.36 -27.65 -30.96
C PHE A 135 -14.78 -28.00 -31.44
N THR A 136 -14.96 -28.11 -32.75
CA THR A 136 -16.26 -28.42 -33.33
C THR A 136 -16.15 -29.58 -34.30
N SER A 137 -16.94 -30.63 -34.05
CA SER A 137 -17.02 -31.80 -34.91
C SER A 137 -17.69 -31.48 -36.23
N MET A 138 -16.91 -31.50 -37.31
CA MET A 138 -17.44 -31.33 -38.68
C MET A 138 -17.18 -32.57 -39.54
N ASN A 139 -17.13 -33.75 -38.92
CA ASN A 139 -16.98 -35.02 -39.65
C ASN A 139 -18.06 -35.23 -40.72
N SER A 140 -19.28 -34.72 -40.48
CA SER A 140 -20.38 -34.78 -41.44
C SER A 140 -20.13 -33.99 -42.73
N LEU A 141 -19.24 -32.98 -42.70
CA LEU A 141 -18.88 -32.18 -43.87
C LEU A 141 -17.84 -32.86 -44.77
N GLY A 142 -17.26 -33.99 -44.34
CA GLY A 142 -16.34 -34.78 -45.16
C GLY A 142 -15.08 -34.02 -45.58
N VAL A 143 -14.55 -33.15 -44.69
CA VAL A 143 -13.36 -32.34 -44.96
C VAL A 143 -12.19 -33.24 -45.40
N THR A 144 -11.50 -32.87 -46.48
CA THR A 144 -10.33 -33.59 -47.00
C THR A 144 -9.08 -32.73 -46.94
N ILE A 145 -7.95 -33.30 -46.53
CA ILE A 145 -6.61 -32.69 -46.63
C ILE A 145 -5.79 -33.50 -47.62
N ALA A 146 -5.24 -32.83 -48.64
CA ALA A 146 -4.51 -33.48 -49.74
C ALA A 146 -5.31 -34.63 -50.41
N GLY A 147 -6.63 -34.47 -50.53
CA GLY A 147 -7.52 -35.47 -51.13
C GLY A 147 -7.87 -36.67 -50.24
N THR A 148 -7.35 -36.73 -49.01
CA THR A 148 -7.69 -37.79 -48.05
C THR A 148 -8.67 -37.24 -47.01
N GLN A 149 -9.71 -38.00 -46.68
CA GLN A 149 -10.68 -37.60 -45.66
C GLN A 149 -9.99 -37.38 -44.31
N PHE A 150 -10.29 -36.26 -43.67
CA PHE A 150 -9.73 -35.86 -42.39
C PHE A 150 -10.79 -35.92 -41.29
N PRO A 151 -10.97 -37.08 -40.65
CA PRO A 151 -11.79 -37.20 -39.45
C PRO A 151 -11.14 -36.40 -38.31
N HIS A 152 -11.92 -35.53 -37.69
CA HIS A 152 -11.50 -34.63 -36.61
C HIS A 152 -12.55 -34.57 -35.50
N LEU A 153 -12.25 -33.81 -34.44
CA LEU A 153 -13.04 -33.75 -33.22
C LEU A 153 -14.25 -32.86 -33.33
#